data_AF-A0A2C9JY31-F1
#
_entry.id   AF-A0A2C9JY31-F1
#
_cell.length_a   1.000
_cell.length_b   1.000
_cell.length_c   1.000
_cell.angle_alpha   90.00
_cell.angle_beta   90.00
_cell.angle_gamma   90.00
#
_symmetry.space_group_name_H-M   'P 1'
#
loop_
_entity.id
_entity.type
_entity.pdbx_description
1 polymer ?
#
loop_
_entity_poly.entity_id
_entity_poly.type
_entity_poly.pdbx_seq_one_letter_code
_entity_poly.pdbx_strand_id
1 'polypeptide(L)'
;MDILEEEFDKLRKEIREKTNDLLDIKLRLNETSTKLQEAQVQHVQASNDLLSAENQITTLLRERSVLKNQLKDRSYKLELSSQKATECEFKNTDQQEQIMKLFRSESTLKEELMMTQLKLNQSKVELAAVEEKHNSLKAKFDRTRTVLRIREKELMDCYYAKTSTFCGFEDPNMCGFTNINDTSDYFDWERIKGVTPSAKTGPSKDHTCDGPTGHFMYIEASAKGKGHNAILYSPLYRGVSEQCVDFFYHMYGRHIGTLNVYAQARGDVLRSVWRAYGNQGDVWSNARLAIPKELAMSGYQIVFEGITENGYQGDISIDDVSVTDGPCPVDKKVVAVKVAINTTSLVSEERSLSSATINESKPLSPIVNEIKPLPLAVSEIKPLPTKPLPTVQSENKTRGKKHRKNLRRHSGK
;
A
#
# COMPACT_ATOMS: atom_id res chain seq x y z
N MET A 1 -4.09 1.00 51.67
CA MET A 1 -5.28 1.01 50.81
C MET A 1 -5.37 2.35 50.10
N ASP A 2 -5.26 3.45 50.84
CA ASP A 2 -5.37 4.83 50.32
C ASP A 2 -4.41 5.16 49.16
N ILE A 3 -3.15 4.70 49.21
CA ILE A 3 -2.17 4.91 48.12
C ILE A 3 -2.58 4.17 46.83
N LEU A 4 -3.14 2.96 46.97
CA LEU A 4 -3.62 2.16 45.84
C LEU A 4 -4.89 2.75 45.21
N GLU A 5 -5.72 3.38 46.02
CA GLU A 5 -6.96 4.04 45.58
C GLU A 5 -6.65 5.34 44.82
N GLU A 6 -5.67 6.11 45.29
CA GLU A 6 -5.17 7.31 44.61
C GLU A 6 -4.50 7.00 43.26
N GLU A 7 -3.69 5.93 43.19
CA GLU A 7 -3.12 5.43 41.93
C GLU A 7 -4.22 4.96 40.95
N PHE A 8 -5.27 4.30 41.45
CA PHE A 8 -6.39 3.83 40.63
C PHE A 8 -7.19 4.99 40.05
N ASP A 9 -7.43 6.04 40.83
CA ASP A 9 -8.17 7.22 40.37
C ASP A 9 -7.36 8.06 39.40
N LYS A 10 -6.05 8.15 39.59
CA LYS A 10 -5.14 8.73 38.59
C LYS A 10 -5.20 7.96 37.27
N LEU A 11 -5.11 6.64 37.31
CA LEU A 11 -5.20 5.78 36.13
C LEU A 11 -6.56 5.93 35.42
N ARG A 12 -7.66 6.00 36.18
CA ARG A 12 -9.00 6.25 35.63
C ARG A 12 -9.12 7.60 34.93
N LYS A 13 -8.49 8.63 35.48
CA LYS A 13 -8.47 9.97 34.86
C LYS A 13 -7.70 9.95 33.54
N GLU A 14 -6.51 9.35 33.53
CA GLU A 14 -5.70 9.18 32.32
C GLU A 14 -6.41 8.37 31.24
N ILE A 15 -7.11 7.28 31.62
CA ILE A 15 -7.91 6.48 30.68
C ILE A 15 -9.04 7.32 30.06
N ARG A 16 -9.75 8.13 30.87
CA ARG A 16 -10.83 9.00 30.35
C ARG A 16 -10.31 10.07 29.41
N GLU A 17 -9.19 10.71 29.75
CA GLU A 17 -8.55 11.71 28.89
C GLU A 17 -8.15 11.08 27.54
N LYS A 18 -7.43 9.95 27.55
CA LYS A 18 -7.08 9.22 26.31
C LYS A 18 -8.29 8.76 25.50
N THR A 19 -9.37 8.36 26.17
CA THR A 19 -10.61 7.94 25.48
C THR A 19 -11.27 9.11 24.77
N ASN A 20 -11.28 10.29 25.38
CA ASN A 20 -11.83 11.50 24.77
C ASN A 20 -10.98 11.97 23.59
N ASP A 21 -9.65 11.91 23.72
CA ASP A 21 -8.73 12.26 22.64
C ASP A 21 -8.91 11.33 21.43
N LEU A 22 -9.04 10.02 21.67
CA LEU A 22 -9.30 9.03 20.62
C LEU A 22 -10.63 9.30 19.89
N LEU A 23 -11.67 9.69 20.64
CA LEU A 23 -12.97 10.01 20.07
C LEU A 23 -12.89 11.27 19.18
N ASP A 24 -12.17 12.30 19.62
CA ASP A 24 -11.96 13.53 18.85
C ASP A 24 -11.17 13.27 17.55
N ILE A 25 -10.09 12.49 17.61
CA ILE A 25 -9.32 12.07 16.42
C ILE A 25 -10.23 11.31 15.44
N LYS A 26 -11.02 10.35 15.94
CA LYS A 26 -11.95 9.58 15.11
C LYS A 26 -13.01 10.45 14.42
N LEU A 27 -13.52 11.47 15.13
CA LEU A 27 -14.45 12.45 14.55
C LEU A 27 -13.79 13.27 13.45
N ARG A 28 -12.59 13.80 13.69
CA ARG A 28 -11.82 14.56 12.68
C ARG A 28 -11.48 13.70 11.47
N LEU A 29 -11.11 12.43 11.67
CA LEU A 29 -10.86 11.50 10.58
C LEU A 29 -12.10 11.32 9.70
N ASN A 30 -13.25 11.06 10.32
CA ASN A 30 -14.51 10.88 9.58
C ASN A 30 -14.89 12.15 8.80
N GLU A 31 -14.79 13.33 9.43
CA GLU A 31 -15.04 14.62 8.76
C GLU A 31 -14.11 14.83 7.54
N THR A 32 -12.85 14.40 7.65
CA THR A 32 -11.87 14.49 6.56
C THR A 32 -12.19 13.52 5.44
N SER A 33 -12.60 12.31 5.78
CA SER A 33 -13.01 11.29 4.82
C SER A 33 -14.20 11.78 4.00
N THR A 34 -15.21 12.38 4.65
CA THR A 34 -16.34 13.02 3.97
C THR A 34 -15.87 14.15 3.04
N LYS A 35 -15.01 15.05 3.53
CA LYS A 35 -14.45 16.13 2.69
C LYS A 35 -13.64 15.62 1.51
N LEU A 36 -12.96 14.47 1.64
CA LEU A 36 -12.22 13.85 0.56
C LEU A 36 -13.18 13.30 -0.51
N GLN A 37 -14.25 12.64 -0.08
CA GLN A 37 -15.27 12.11 -0.98
C GLN A 37 -15.98 13.24 -1.75
N GLU A 38 -16.32 14.34 -1.08
CA GLU A 38 -16.86 15.54 -1.73
C GLU A 38 -15.88 16.14 -2.74
N ALA A 39 -14.60 16.27 -2.37
CA ALA A 39 -13.56 16.77 -3.27
C ALA A 39 -13.34 15.84 -4.48
N GLN A 40 -13.44 14.53 -4.30
CA GLN A 40 -13.35 13.54 -5.38
C GLN A 40 -14.49 13.71 -6.37
N VAL A 41 -15.73 13.81 -5.89
CA VAL A 41 -16.91 14.03 -6.75
C VAL A 41 -16.76 15.34 -7.53
N GLN A 42 -16.35 16.42 -6.87
CA GLN A 42 -16.13 17.72 -7.54
C GLN A 42 -15.02 17.63 -8.61
N HIS A 43 -13.92 16.94 -8.33
CA HIS A 43 -12.83 16.76 -9.28
C HIS A 43 -13.26 15.93 -10.50
N VAL A 44 -13.97 14.82 -10.29
CA VAL A 44 -14.51 13.98 -11.37
C VAL A 44 -15.49 14.77 -12.25
N GLN A 45 -16.38 15.55 -11.63
CA GLN A 45 -17.30 16.40 -12.39
C GLN A 45 -16.55 17.42 -13.25
N ALA A 46 -15.52 18.08 -12.68
CA ALA A 46 -14.70 19.04 -13.44
C ALA A 46 -13.90 18.37 -14.57
N SER A 47 -13.42 17.13 -14.39
CA SER A 47 -12.80 16.34 -15.47
C SER A 47 -13.78 16.06 -16.62
N ASN A 48 -15.03 15.75 -16.31
CA ASN A 48 -16.06 15.54 -17.34
C ASN A 48 -16.39 16.83 -18.09
N ASP A 49 -16.51 17.96 -17.37
CA ASP A 49 -16.73 19.28 -17.95
C ASP A 49 -15.58 19.67 -18.90
N LEU A 50 -14.34 19.40 -18.49
CA LEU A 50 -13.14 19.63 -19.30
C LEU A 50 -13.18 18.84 -20.61
N LEU A 51 -13.43 17.53 -20.52
CA LEU A 51 -13.57 16.66 -21.69
C LEU A 51 -14.68 17.13 -22.63
N SER A 52 -15.81 17.58 -22.08
CA SER A 52 -16.93 18.12 -22.86
C SER A 52 -16.52 19.38 -23.64
N ALA A 53 -15.81 20.31 -22.99
CA ALA A 53 -15.32 21.54 -23.61
C ALA A 53 -14.29 21.27 -24.72
N GLU A 54 -13.35 20.33 -24.50
CA GLU A 54 -12.38 19.90 -25.51
C GLU A 54 -13.07 19.30 -26.76
N ASN A 55 -14.10 18.47 -26.54
CA ASN A 55 -14.91 17.89 -27.61
C ASN A 55 -15.68 18.95 -28.41
N GLN A 56 -16.22 19.97 -27.73
CA GLN A 56 -16.92 21.08 -28.37
C GLN A 56 -15.97 21.89 -29.27
N ILE A 57 -14.76 22.20 -28.78
CA ILE A 57 -13.73 22.88 -29.58
C ILE A 57 -13.33 22.04 -30.78
N THR A 58 -13.14 20.73 -30.60
CA THR A 58 -12.80 19.80 -31.69
C THR A 58 -13.88 19.80 -32.77
N THR A 59 -15.16 19.82 -32.37
CA THR A 59 -16.30 19.90 -33.29
C THR A 59 -16.30 21.22 -34.06
N LEU A 60 -16.17 22.36 -33.38
CA LEU A 60 -16.13 23.69 -34.01
C LEU A 60 -14.93 23.84 -34.96
N LEU A 61 -13.78 23.23 -34.65
CA LEU A 61 -12.61 23.22 -35.53
C LEU A 61 -12.89 22.45 -36.83
N ARG A 62 -13.58 21.31 -36.74
CA ARG A 62 -14.00 20.52 -37.91
C ARG A 62 -15.01 21.29 -38.75
N GLU A 63 -16.05 21.85 -38.15
CA GLU A 63 -17.06 22.68 -38.83
C GLU A 63 -16.41 23.86 -39.56
N ARG A 64 -15.52 24.59 -38.89
CA ARG A 64 -14.74 25.68 -39.49
C ARG A 64 -13.93 25.21 -40.70
N SER A 65 -13.31 24.03 -40.63
CA SER A 65 -12.55 23.48 -41.75
C SER A 65 -13.45 23.16 -42.95
N VAL A 66 -14.64 22.59 -42.69
CA VAL A 66 -15.62 22.29 -43.74
C VAL A 66 -16.11 23.57 -44.41
N LEU A 67 -16.52 24.57 -43.61
CA LEU A 67 -16.97 25.87 -44.11
C LEU A 67 -15.89 26.58 -44.93
N LYS A 68 -14.62 26.55 -44.49
CA LYS A 68 -13.49 27.08 -45.27
C LYS A 68 -13.32 26.39 -46.63
N ASN A 69 -13.44 25.07 -46.66
CA ASN A 69 -13.33 24.30 -47.91
C ASN A 69 -14.50 24.58 -48.86
N GLN A 70 -15.72 24.64 -48.34
CA GLN A 70 -16.92 24.99 -49.11
C GLN A 70 -16.83 26.42 -49.66
N LEU A 71 -16.36 27.37 -48.85
CA LEU A 71 -16.16 28.75 -49.28
C LEU A 71 -15.12 28.83 -50.40
N LYS A 72 -14.00 28.11 -50.28
CA LYS A 72 -12.97 28.03 -51.33
C LYS A 72 -13.51 27.48 -52.65
N ASP A 73 -14.29 26.39 -52.61
CA ASP A 73 -14.97 25.84 -53.80
C ASP A 73 -15.94 26.85 -54.41
N ARG A 74 -16.71 27.56 -53.58
CA ARG A 74 -17.71 28.53 -54.05
C ARG A 74 -17.07 29.76 -54.68
N SER A 75 -16.03 30.32 -54.07
CA SER A 75 -15.27 31.45 -54.62
C SER A 75 -14.61 31.06 -55.95
N TYR A 76 -14.04 29.85 -56.07
CA TYR A 76 -13.49 29.35 -57.34
C TYR A 76 -14.55 29.25 -58.44
N LYS A 77 -15.72 28.68 -58.14
CA LYS A 77 -16.84 28.59 -59.10
C LYS A 77 -17.33 29.97 -59.54
N LEU A 78 -17.41 30.91 -58.60
CA LEU A 78 -17.82 32.28 -58.90
C LEU A 78 -16.81 32.97 -59.84
N GLU A 79 -15.51 32.82 -59.59
CA GLU A 79 -14.45 33.36 -60.44
C GLU A 79 -14.50 32.79 -61.86
N LEU A 80 -14.62 31.46 -61.98
CA LEU A 80 -14.76 30.79 -63.27
C LEU A 80 -16.01 31.23 -64.05
N SER A 81 -17.16 31.32 -63.38
CA SER A 81 -18.41 31.80 -63.99
C SER A 81 -18.33 33.28 -64.39
N SER A 82 -17.62 34.10 -63.61
CA SER A 82 -17.41 35.52 -63.92
C SER A 82 -16.54 35.71 -65.15
N GLN A 83 -15.45 34.95 -65.28
CA GLN A 83 -14.56 34.98 -66.45
C GLN A 83 -15.29 34.54 -67.73
N LYS A 84 -16.05 33.43 -67.67
CA LYS A 84 -16.87 32.99 -68.81
C LYS A 84 -17.92 34.01 -69.23
N ALA A 85 -18.47 34.76 -68.27
CA ALA A 85 -19.45 35.80 -68.53
C ALA A 85 -18.85 37.07 -69.17
N THR A 86 -17.52 37.28 -69.09
CA THR A 86 -16.83 38.34 -69.81
C THR A 86 -16.43 37.95 -71.24
N GLU A 87 -16.32 36.65 -71.54
CA GLU A 87 -16.01 36.13 -72.88
C GLU A 87 -17.23 36.09 -73.83
N CYS A 88 -18.46 36.14 -73.29
CA CYS A 88 -19.69 36.06 -74.07
C CYS A 88 -20.35 37.46 -74.20
N GLU A 89 -20.44 38.01 -75.41
CA GLU A 89 -20.95 39.38 -75.67
C GLU A 89 -22.44 39.60 -75.33
N PHE A 90 -23.21 38.53 -75.12
CA PHE A 90 -24.59 38.57 -74.60
C PHE A 90 -24.76 37.59 -73.44
N LYS A 91 -24.93 38.11 -72.21
CA LYS A 91 -25.26 37.29 -71.04
C LYS A 91 -26.72 36.82 -71.14
N ASN A 92 -26.95 35.51 -71.28
CA ASN A 92 -28.29 34.95 -71.13
C ASN A 92 -28.76 35.13 -69.67
N THR A 93 -30.05 35.40 -69.46
CA THR A 93 -30.68 35.59 -68.14
C THR A 93 -30.39 34.44 -67.18
N ASP A 94 -30.34 33.20 -67.69
CA ASP A 94 -30.06 32.01 -66.89
C ASP A 94 -28.65 32.01 -66.27
N GLN A 95 -27.66 32.53 -67.00
CA GLN A 95 -26.28 32.65 -66.50
C GLN A 95 -26.18 33.73 -65.42
N GLN A 96 -26.92 34.83 -65.57
CA GLN A 96 -26.99 35.88 -64.54
C GLN A 96 -27.65 35.35 -63.26
N GLU A 97 -28.70 34.53 -63.37
CA GLU A 97 -29.36 33.92 -62.22
C GLU A 97 -28.43 32.94 -61.48
N GLN A 98 -27.67 32.12 -62.21
CA GLN A 98 -26.68 31.22 -61.61
C GLN A 98 -25.57 31.98 -60.85
N ILE A 99 -25.04 33.07 -61.42
CA ILE A 99 -24.03 33.91 -60.76
C ILE A 99 -24.60 34.54 -59.47
N MET A 100 -25.83 35.07 -59.52
CA MET A 100 -26.48 35.63 -58.34
C MET A 100 -26.73 34.58 -57.25
N LYS A 101 -27.07 33.34 -57.63
CA LYS A 101 -27.18 32.20 -56.70
C LYS A 101 -25.84 31.85 -56.06
N LEU A 102 -24.74 31.81 -56.83
CA LEU A 102 -23.39 31.59 -56.30
C LEU A 102 -23.01 32.67 -55.29
N PHE A 103 -23.23 33.95 -55.65
CA PHE A 103 -22.89 35.09 -54.79
C PHE A 103 -23.64 35.07 -53.46
N ARG A 104 -24.96 34.84 -53.49
CA ARG A 104 -25.77 34.72 -52.26
C ARG A 104 -25.25 33.62 -51.34
N SER A 105 -24.98 32.44 -51.89
CA SER A 105 -24.45 31.31 -51.10
C SER A 105 -23.01 31.51 -50.60
N GLU A 106 -22.19 32.28 -51.31
CA GLU A 106 -20.86 32.65 -50.82
C GLU A 106 -20.97 33.60 -49.62
N SER A 107 -21.89 34.56 -49.68
CA SER A 107 -22.18 35.48 -48.56
C SER A 107 -22.66 34.72 -47.32
N THR A 108 -23.59 33.77 -47.47
CA THR A 108 -24.06 32.95 -46.34
C THR A 108 -22.95 32.11 -45.73
N LEU A 109 -22.08 31.50 -46.54
CA LEU A 109 -20.92 30.74 -46.05
C LEU A 109 -19.92 31.63 -45.29
N LYS A 110 -19.72 32.89 -45.72
CA LYS A 110 -18.88 33.86 -45.00
C LYS A 110 -19.47 34.20 -43.64
N GLU A 111 -20.78 34.42 -43.55
CA GLU A 111 -21.49 34.67 -42.29
C GLU A 111 -21.41 33.47 -41.34
N GLU A 112 -21.70 32.26 -41.84
CA GLU A 112 -21.59 31.03 -41.05
C GLU A 112 -20.15 30.81 -40.55
N LEU A 113 -19.14 31.02 -41.40
CA LEU A 113 -17.74 30.89 -41.01
C LEU A 113 -17.35 31.91 -39.93
N MET A 114 -17.83 33.16 -40.05
CA MET A 114 -17.61 34.19 -39.05
C MET A 114 -18.26 33.84 -37.71
N MET A 115 -19.51 33.34 -37.73
CA MET A 115 -20.21 32.90 -36.52
C MET A 115 -19.54 31.70 -35.86
N THR A 116 -19.10 30.71 -36.62
CA THR A 116 -18.36 29.56 -36.11
C THR A 116 -17.00 29.98 -35.52
N GLN A 117 -16.32 30.96 -36.12
CA GLN A 117 -15.07 31.49 -35.59
C GLN A 117 -15.29 32.25 -34.27
N LEU A 118 -16.40 32.99 -34.14
CA LEU A 118 -16.78 33.64 -32.87
C LEU A 118 -17.05 32.60 -31.78
N LYS A 119 -17.87 31.59 -32.07
CA LYS A 119 -18.14 30.47 -31.15
C LYS A 119 -16.86 29.75 -30.73
N LEU A 120 -15.96 29.46 -31.67
CA LEU A 120 -14.68 28.84 -31.39
C LEU A 120 -13.82 29.68 -30.44
N ASN A 121 -13.77 31.00 -30.64
CA ASN A 121 -13.01 31.89 -29.76
C ASN A 121 -13.64 31.93 -28.36
N GLN A 122 -14.97 31.98 -28.26
CA GLN A 122 -15.69 31.92 -26.99
C GLN A 122 -15.43 30.60 -26.25
N SER A 123 -15.59 29.45 -26.92
CA SER A 123 -15.36 28.14 -26.31
C SER A 123 -13.91 27.94 -25.86
N LYS A 124 -12.92 28.57 -26.53
CA LYS A 124 -11.52 28.57 -26.06
C LYS A 124 -11.31 29.33 -24.75
N VAL A 125 -12.02 30.44 -24.56
CA VAL A 125 -11.98 31.20 -23.29
C VAL A 125 -12.65 30.38 -22.18
N GLU A 126 -13.79 29.75 -22.48
CA GLU A 126 -14.49 28.87 -21.55
C GLU A 126 -13.62 27.65 -21.15
N LEU A 127 -12.91 27.04 -22.11
CA LEU A 127 -11.98 25.94 -21.84
C LEU A 127 -10.90 26.36 -20.82
N ALA A 128 -10.27 27.52 -21.00
CA ALA A 128 -9.24 28.00 -20.09
C ALA A 128 -9.77 28.17 -18.64
N ALA A 129 -11.01 28.65 -18.49
CA ALA A 129 -11.65 28.77 -17.18
C ALA A 129 -11.96 27.40 -16.55
N VAL A 130 -12.39 26.42 -17.36
CA VAL A 130 -12.64 25.04 -16.90
C VAL A 130 -11.35 24.33 -16.51
N GLU A 131 -10.26 24.51 -17.27
CA GLU A 131 -8.92 24.00 -16.95
C GLU A 131 -8.41 24.52 -15.60
N GLU A 132 -8.56 25.82 -15.34
CA GLU A 132 -8.17 26.43 -14.06
C GLU A 132 -8.96 25.81 -12.89
N LYS A 133 -10.28 25.67 -13.06
CA LYS A 133 -11.15 25.04 -12.06
C LYS A 133 -10.76 23.57 -11.81
N HIS A 134 -10.48 22.81 -12.88
CA HIS A 134 -10.04 21.42 -12.79
C HIS A 134 -8.72 21.31 -11.99
N ASN A 135 -7.72 22.13 -12.33
CA ASN A 135 -6.43 22.14 -11.64
C ASN A 135 -6.55 22.53 -10.16
N SER A 136 -7.39 23.53 -9.85
CA SER A 136 -7.66 23.95 -8.46
C SER A 136 -8.33 22.85 -7.64
N LEU A 137 -9.32 22.16 -8.20
CA LEU A 137 -10.01 21.05 -7.55
C LEU A 137 -9.12 19.83 -7.37
N LYS A 138 -8.25 19.53 -8.34
CA LYS A 138 -7.22 18.49 -8.23
C LYS A 138 -6.28 18.77 -7.06
N ALA A 139 -5.77 20.00 -6.96
CA ALA A 139 -4.94 20.41 -5.84
C ALA A 139 -5.68 20.35 -4.49
N LYS A 140 -6.97 20.70 -4.45
CA LYS A 140 -7.82 20.55 -3.25
C LYS A 140 -7.98 19.08 -2.84
N PHE A 141 -8.27 18.19 -3.79
CA PHE A 141 -8.35 16.74 -3.56
C PHE A 141 -7.03 16.19 -3.01
N ASP A 142 -5.90 16.53 -3.63
CA ASP A 142 -4.57 16.07 -3.18
C ASP A 142 -4.20 16.58 -1.78
N ARG A 143 -4.56 17.84 -1.46
CA ARG A 143 -4.40 18.40 -0.10
C ARG A 143 -5.24 17.64 0.92
N THR A 144 -6.53 17.45 0.66
CA THR A 144 -7.42 16.72 1.58
C THR A 144 -6.98 15.26 1.75
N ARG A 145 -6.49 14.62 0.68
CA ARG A 145 -5.94 13.25 0.74
C ARG A 145 -4.71 13.17 1.65
N THR A 146 -3.82 14.15 1.55
CA THR A 146 -2.64 14.25 2.43
C THR A 146 -3.05 14.45 3.88
N VAL A 147 -4.03 15.32 4.15
CA VAL A 147 -4.54 15.54 5.51
C VAL A 147 -5.23 14.28 6.05
N LEU A 148 -5.95 13.53 5.22
CA LEU A 148 -6.54 12.26 5.64
C LEU A 148 -5.44 11.27 6.07
N ARG A 149 -4.36 11.14 5.28
CA ARG A 149 -3.22 10.28 5.66
C ARG A 149 -2.56 10.70 6.97
N ILE A 150 -2.44 12.00 7.22
CA ILE A 150 -1.92 12.51 8.50
C ILE A 150 -2.87 12.11 9.65
N ARG A 151 -4.18 12.28 9.48
CA ARG A 151 -5.19 11.90 10.48
C ARG A 151 -5.31 10.39 10.69
N GLU A 152 -5.11 9.61 9.62
CA GLU A 152 -4.97 8.14 9.70
C GLU A 152 -3.74 7.80 10.53
N LYS A 153 -2.59 8.45 10.29
CA LYS A 153 -1.40 8.28 11.12
C LYS A 153 -1.64 8.67 12.59
N GLU A 154 -2.29 9.81 12.84
CA GLU A 154 -2.67 10.24 14.20
C GLU A 154 -3.60 9.24 14.91
N LEU A 155 -4.45 8.50 14.17
CA LEU A 155 -5.27 7.43 14.72
C LEU A 155 -4.46 6.12 14.95
N MET A 156 -3.37 5.92 14.21
CA MET A 156 -2.56 4.70 14.25
C MET A 156 -1.44 4.71 15.31
N ASP A 157 -1.05 5.87 15.84
CA ASP A 157 0.21 6.02 16.60
C ASP A 157 0.17 5.58 18.09
N CYS A 158 -0.49 4.46 18.45
CA CYS A 158 -0.15 3.65 19.66
C CYS A 158 -1.13 2.51 19.96
N TYR A 159 -2.28 2.41 19.26
CA TYR A 159 -3.37 1.51 19.67
C TYR A 159 -3.73 0.50 18.58
N TYR A 160 -2.94 -0.59 18.51
CA TYR A 160 -3.39 -1.91 18.05
C TYR A 160 -3.99 -2.04 16.64
N ALA A 161 -3.61 -1.20 15.69
CA ALA A 161 -4.08 -1.39 14.32
C ALA A 161 -3.23 -2.41 13.57
N LYS A 162 -3.35 -3.68 13.98
CA LYS A 162 -2.99 -4.82 13.16
C LYS A 162 -3.81 -4.76 11.87
N THR A 163 -3.16 -4.47 10.75
CA THR A 163 -3.72 -4.79 9.44
C THR A 163 -2.98 -6.01 8.89
N SER A 164 -3.55 -6.70 7.92
CA SER A 164 -2.86 -7.82 7.24
C SER A 164 -1.61 -7.38 6.46
N THR A 165 -1.42 -6.08 6.28
CA THR A 165 -0.43 -5.50 5.38
C THR A 165 0.45 -4.44 6.05
N PHE A 166 0.30 -4.17 7.35
CA PHE A 166 1.15 -3.24 8.10
C PHE A 166 1.47 -3.79 9.49
N CYS A 167 2.72 -3.63 9.90
CA CYS A 167 3.20 -3.94 11.23
C CYS A 167 4.25 -2.93 11.70
N GLY A 168 3.85 -2.04 12.61
CA GLY A 168 4.75 -1.25 13.45
C GLY A 168 4.99 -1.90 14.83
N PHE A 169 4.93 -3.24 14.90
CA PHE A 169 5.18 -4.08 16.10
C PHE A 169 4.45 -3.72 17.42
N GLU A 170 3.42 -2.87 17.40
CA GLU A 170 2.63 -2.56 18.59
C GLU A 170 1.78 -3.73 19.11
N ASP A 171 1.45 -4.70 18.25
CA ASP A 171 0.81 -5.96 18.65
C ASP A 171 1.83 -6.85 19.41
N PRO A 172 1.53 -7.31 20.63
CA PRO A 172 2.38 -8.26 21.37
C PRO A 172 2.66 -9.56 20.61
N ASN A 173 1.81 -9.93 19.64
CA ASN A 173 2.01 -11.09 18.78
C ASN A 173 2.87 -10.77 17.53
N MET A 174 3.56 -9.62 17.52
CA MET A 174 4.46 -9.19 16.44
C MET A 174 3.80 -9.19 15.06
N CYS A 175 2.48 -8.96 14.99
CA CYS A 175 1.68 -9.06 13.77
C CYS A 175 1.80 -10.40 13.01
N GLY A 176 2.24 -11.47 13.67
CA GLY A 176 2.50 -12.77 13.05
C GLY A 176 3.91 -12.93 12.48
N PHE A 177 4.82 -11.98 12.72
CA PHE A 177 6.25 -12.21 12.54
C PHE A 177 6.74 -13.28 13.52
N THR A 178 7.68 -14.11 13.08
CA THR A 178 8.18 -15.23 13.85
C THR A 178 9.68 -15.35 13.73
N ASN A 179 10.38 -15.47 14.87
CA ASN A 179 11.75 -15.96 14.88
C ASN A 179 11.77 -17.42 14.39
N ILE A 180 12.87 -17.81 13.77
CA ILE A 180 13.09 -19.21 13.41
C ILE A 180 13.29 -20.05 14.67
N ASN A 181 12.95 -21.33 14.62
CA ASN A 181 13.06 -22.25 15.76
C ASN A 181 13.89 -23.48 15.38
N ASP A 182 14.89 -23.28 14.52
CA ASP A 182 15.85 -24.31 14.12
C ASP A 182 17.29 -23.83 14.36
N THR A 183 18.28 -24.56 13.84
CA THR A 183 19.70 -24.28 14.07
C THR A 183 20.31 -23.34 13.02
N SER A 184 19.51 -22.66 12.21
CA SER A 184 20.00 -21.79 11.12
C SER A 184 20.43 -20.39 11.60
N ASP A 185 20.12 -20.04 12.85
CA ASP A 185 20.60 -18.81 13.50
C ASP A 185 21.16 -19.07 14.91
N TYR A 186 21.71 -18.02 15.52
CA TYR A 186 22.41 -18.11 16.81
C TYR A 186 21.63 -17.48 17.96
N PHE A 187 20.71 -16.55 17.67
CA PHE A 187 19.88 -15.85 18.66
C PHE A 187 18.67 -15.21 17.98
N ASP A 188 17.72 -14.73 18.78
CA ASP A 188 16.44 -14.20 18.28
C ASP A 188 16.41 -12.68 18.13
N TRP A 189 15.53 -12.18 17.26
CA TRP A 189 15.08 -10.78 17.32
C TRP A 189 14.18 -10.57 18.54
N GLU A 190 14.39 -9.47 19.23
CA GLU A 190 13.66 -9.09 20.43
C GLU A 190 12.75 -7.88 20.16
N ARG A 191 11.52 -7.95 20.66
CA ARG A 191 10.58 -6.83 20.63
C ARG A 191 10.82 -5.94 21.84
N ILE A 192 11.27 -4.71 21.64
CA ILE A 192 11.57 -3.78 22.73
C ILE A 192 10.80 -2.46 22.57
N LYS A 193 10.96 -1.56 23.54
CA LYS A 193 10.44 -0.19 23.50
C LYS A 193 11.44 0.76 24.14
N GLY A 194 11.40 2.02 23.74
CA GLY A 194 12.30 3.06 24.27
C GLY A 194 13.75 2.88 23.82
N VAL A 195 14.70 3.32 24.64
CA VAL A 195 16.14 3.24 24.34
C VAL A 195 16.64 1.81 24.37
N THR A 196 17.57 1.46 23.48
CA THR A 196 18.27 0.17 23.60
C THR A 196 19.12 0.14 24.88
N PRO A 197 19.36 -1.05 25.47
CA PRO A 197 20.15 -1.17 26.70
C PRO A 197 21.60 -0.69 26.56
N SER A 198 22.14 -0.77 25.34
CA SER A 198 23.50 -0.39 25.00
C SER A 198 23.63 1.12 24.81
N ALA A 199 24.66 1.73 25.40
CA ALA A 199 24.84 3.18 25.31
C ALA A 199 25.43 3.58 23.94
N LYS A 200 24.87 4.67 23.36
CA LYS A 200 25.26 5.25 22.05
C LYS A 200 25.04 4.30 20.87
N THR A 201 23.97 3.53 20.92
CA THR A 201 23.59 2.53 19.93
C THR A 201 22.09 2.49 19.81
N GLY A 202 21.60 1.94 18.71
CA GLY A 202 20.17 1.77 18.46
C GLY A 202 19.37 3.07 18.46
N PRO A 203 18.07 3.00 18.20
CA PRO A 203 17.20 4.17 18.21
C PRO A 203 16.87 4.58 19.66
N SER A 204 16.80 5.88 19.93
CA SER A 204 16.35 6.38 21.24
C SER A 204 14.83 6.27 21.44
N LYS A 205 14.10 6.05 20.35
CA LYS A 205 12.64 6.01 20.26
C LYS A 205 12.19 5.24 19.02
N ASP A 206 11.02 4.65 19.14
CA ASP A 206 10.31 3.98 18.06
C ASP A 206 10.01 4.91 16.86
N HIS A 207 9.93 4.38 15.64
CA HIS A 207 9.63 5.19 14.45
C HIS A 207 8.13 5.44 14.29
N THR A 208 7.30 4.42 14.54
CA THR A 208 5.84 4.49 14.46
C THR A 208 5.30 5.62 15.35
N CYS A 209 5.62 5.58 16.64
CA CYS A 209 5.03 6.44 17.67
C CYS A 209 5.85 7.70 18.02
N ASP A 210 7.05 7.86 17.42
CA ASP A 210 8.03 8.92 17.73
C ASP A 210 8.24 9.18 19.24
N GLY A 211 8.12 8.12 20.06
CA GLY A 211 8.06 8.21 21.51
C GLY A 211 8.54 6.94 22.22
N PRO A 212 8.70 6.96 23.56
CA PRO A 212 9.28 5.85 24.31
C PRO A 212 8.32 4.66 24.54
N THR A 213 7.06 4.80 24.12
CA THR A 213 6.02 3.78 24.32
C THR A 213 5.81 2.86 23.12
N GLY A 214 6.29 3.27 21.94
CA GLY A 214 6.21 2.46 20.73
C GLY A 214 7.20 1.29 20.75
N HIS A 215 6.92 0.29 19.94
CA HIS A 215 7.67 -0.95 19.90
C HIS A 215 8.25 -1.21 18.52
N PHE A 216 9.47 -1.70 18.52
CA PHE A 216 10.17 -2.11 17.31
C PHE A 216 10.88 -3.44 17.55
N MET A 217 11.30 -4.10 16.47
CA MET A 217 12.14 -5.30 16.56
C MET A 217 13.61 -4.90 16.55
N TYR A 218 14.40 -5.61 17.33
CA TYR A 218 15.77 -5.25 17.64
C TYR A 218 16.65 -6.49 17.80
N ILE A 219 17.93 -6.37 17.46
CA ILE A 219 18.97 -7.33 17.84
C ILE A 219 20.06 -6.69 18.68
N GLU A 220 20.34 -7.30 19.83
CA GLU A 220 21.45 -6.91 20.71
C GLU A 220 22.76 -7.54 20.24
N ALA A 221 23.71 -6.69 19.83
CA ALA A 221 25.03 -7.15 19.42
C ALA A 221 25.95 -7.50 20.60
N SER A 222 25.68 -6.94 21.79
CA SER A 222 26.50 -7.19 22.98
C SER A 222 26.63 -8.67 23.30
N ALA A 223 27.88 -9.12 23.44
CA ALA A 223 28.24 -10.48 23.86
C ALA A 223 27.76 -11.63 22.94
N LYS A 224 27.30 -11.34 21.71
CA LYS A 224 26.93 -12.39 20.75
C LYS A 224 28.14 -12.97 20.03
N GLY A 225 29.08 -12.13 19.59
CA GLY A 225 30.29 -12.56 18.86
C GLY A 225 30.14 -12.40 17.34
N LYS A 226 31.25 -12.11 16.65
CA LYS A 226 31.23 -11.79 15.21
C LYS A 226 30.67 -12.92 14.36
N GLY A 227 29.75 -12.56 13.45
CA GLY A 227 29.18 -13.44 12.45
C GLY A 227 27.95 -14.22 12.93
N HIS A 228 27.55 -14.08 14.20
CA HIS A 228 26.29 -14.64 14.68
C HIS A 228 25.13 -13.84 14.11
N ASN A 229 24.10 -14.55 13.67
CA ASN A 229 22.89 -14.00 13.06
C ASN A 229 21.63 -14.31 13.87
N ALA A 230 20.58 -13.54 13.57
CA ALA A 230 19.20 -13.75 14.01
C ALA A 230 18.27 -13.60 12.81
N ILE A 231 17.28 -14.50 12.66
CA ILE A 231 16.40 -14.54 11.48
C ILE A 231 14.93 -14.37 11.89
N LEU A 232 14.29 -13.33 11.34
CA LEU A 232 12.88 -13.03 11.54
C LEU A 232 12.09 -13.16 10.22
N TYR A 233 11.06 -14.00 10.23
CA TYR A 233 10.13 -14.16 9.11
C TYR A 233 8.89 -13.29 9.27
N SER A 234 8.46 -12.64 8.20
CA SER A 234 7.14 -12.04 8.12
C SER A 234 6.05 -13.11 7.98
N PRO A 235 4.77 -12.76 8.19
CA PRO A 235 3.64 -13.53 7.67
C PRO A 235 3.74 -13.75 6.15
N LEU A 236 2.96 -14.71 5.64
CA LEU A 236 2.83 -14.94 4.21
C LEU A 236 1.98 -13.83 3.57
N TYR A 237 2.56 -13.08 2.64
CA TYR A 237 1.87 -12.07 1.83
C TYR A 237 1.47 -12.65 0.47
N ARG A 238 0.34 -12.21 -0.06
CA ARG A 238 -0.17 -12.56 -1.39
C ARG A 238 -0.82 -11.33 -2.04
N GLY A 239 -0.71 -11.24 -3.36
CA GLY A 239 -1.29 -10.17 -4.16
C GLY A 239 -1.72 -10.65 -5.55
N VAL A 240 -2.61 -9.90 -6.20
CA VAL A 240 -3.07 -10.16 -7.57
C VAL A 240 -2.33 -9.33 -8.62
N SER A 241 -1.51 -8.39 -8.18
CA SER A 241 -0.65 -7.51 -8.97
C SER A 241 0.77 -7.49 -8.39
N GLU A 242 1.66 -6.73 -9.02
CA GLU A 242 2.90 -6.31 -8.34
C GLU A 242 2.57 -5.61 -7.01
N GLN A 243 3.49 -5.69 -6.05
CA GLN A 243 3.35 -5.09 -4.72
C GLN A 243 4.62 -4.32 -4.36
N CYS A 244 4.48 -3.37 -3.44
CA CYS A 244 5.60 -2.69 -2.82
C CYS A 244 5.69 -3.08 -1.35
N VAL A 245 6.89 -3.45 -0.90
CA VAL A 245 7.19 -3.59 0.53
C VAL A 245 8.03 -2.40 0.95
N ASP A 246 7.60 -1.72 2.00
CA ASP A 246 8.25 -0.59 2.63
C ASP A 246 8.56 -0.96 4.08
N PHE A 247 9.76 -0.67 4.57
CA PHE A 247 10.09 -0.84 6.00
C PHE A 247 11.12 0.21 6.45
N PHE A 248 11.19 0.44 7.75
CA PHE A 248 12.17 1.30 8.38
C PHE A 248 13.21 0.49 9.14
N TYR A 249 14.44 0.99 9.16
CA TYR A 249 15.55 0.39 9.89
C TYR A 249 16.41 1.46 10.56
N HIS A 250 17.06 1.12 11.66
CA HIS A 250 18.00 1.97 12.38
C HIS A 250 19.27 1.16 12.68
N MET A 251 20.42 1.76 12.35
CA MET A 251 21.73 1.11 12.40
C MET A 251 22.78 2.14 12.82
N TYR A 252 22.92 2.36 14.13
CA TYR A 252 23.84 3.36 14.69
C TYR A 252 24.80 2.75 15.71
N GLY A 253 26.10 2.90 15.46
CA GLY A 253 27.13 2.39 16.36
C GLY A 253 28.45 2.07 15.64
N ARG A 254 29.50 1.82 16.42
CA ARG A 254 30.85 1.52 15.89
C ARG A 254 31.03 0.08 15.41
N HIS A 255 30.23 -0.84 15.96
CA HIS A 255 30.35 -2.28 15.73
C HIS A 255 29.08 -2.81 15.06
N ILE A 256 28.43 -1.97 14.25
CA ILE A 256 27.24 -2.35 13.49
C ILE A 256 27.64 -3.37 12.44
N GLY A 257 26.95 -4.50 12.44
CA GLY A 257 27.14 -5.55 11.46
C GLY A 257 26.29 -5.34 10.22
N THR A 258 25.58 -6.38 9.80
CA THR A 258 24.85 -6.42 8.53
C THR A 258 23.37 -6.66 8.75
N LEU A 259 22.51 -5.91 8.05
CA LEU A 259 21.10 -6.26 7.87
C LEU A 259 20.92 -6.78 6.44
N ASN A 260 20.62 -8.06 6.29
CA ASN A 260 20.18 -8.65 5.02
C ASN A 260 18.67 -8.76 5.01
N VAL A 261 18.05 -8.45 3.87
CA VAL A 261 16.63 -8.67 3.65
C VAL A 261 16.45 -9.58 2.44
N TYR A 262 15.55 -10.54 2.59
CA TYR A 262 15.21 -11.55 1.60
C TYR A 262 13.72 -11.43 1.25
N ALA A 263 13.37 -11.73 0.00
CA ALA A 263 11.98 -11.82 -0.45
C ALA A 263 11.84 -13.07 -1.29
N GLN A 264 11.09 -14.06 -0.80
CA GLN A 264 11.03 -15.37 -1.46
C GLN A 264 9.70 -16.08 -1.24
N ALA A 265 9.38 -17.02 -2.13
CA ALA A 265 8.29 -17.95 -1.90
C ALA A 265 8.61 -18.87 -0.71
N ARG A 266 7.58 -19.41 -0.07
CA ARG A 266 7.76 -20.28 1.08
C ARG A 266 8.54 -21.54 0.67
N GLY A 267 9.67 -21.80 1.33
CA GLY A 267 10.52 -22.97 1.07
C GLY A 267 11.62 -22.79 0.02
N ASP A 268 11.72 -21.62 -0.60
CA ASP A 268 12.83 -21.29 -1.50
C ASP A 268 14.15 -21.03 -0.75
N VAL A 269 15.26 -21.03 -1.48
CA VAL A 269 16.60 -20.70 -0.95
C VAL A 269 16.72 -19.20 -0.71
N LEU A 270 17.15 -18.81 0.50
CA LEU A 270 17.39 -17.41 0.89
C LEU A 270 18.41 -16.74 -0.03
N ARG A 271 17.95 -15.75 -0.80
CA ARG A 271 18.80 -14.84 -1.59
C ARG A 271 18.54 -13.39 -1.19
N SER A 272 19.58 -12.72 -0.71
CA SER A 272 19.46 -11.34 -0.24
C SER A 272 19.08 -10.43 -1.42
N VAL A 273 17.98 -9.71 -1.25
CA VAL A 273 17.48 -8.72 -2.22
C VAL A 273 17.88 -7.31 -1.83
N TRP A 274 18.13 -7.06 -0.54
CA TRP A 274 18.59 -5.78 -0.03
C TRP A 274 19.55 -6.00 1.15
N ARG A 275 20.50 -5.07 1.30
CA ARG A 275 21.52 -5.11 2.36
C ARG A 275 21.91 -3.72 2.82
N ALA A 276 22.11 -3.55 4.12
CA ALA A 276 22.88 -2.47 4.72
C ALA A 276 23.99 -3.03 5.62
N TYR A 277 25.12 -2.33 5.69
CA TYR A 277 26.29 -2.73 6.48
C TYR A 277 26.91 -1.55 7.22
N GLY A 278 27.25 -1.75 8.49
CA GLY A 278 27.91 -0.74 9.29
C GLY A 278 27.00 0.43 9.65
N ASN A 279 27.60 1.46 10.23
CA ASN A 279 26.88 2.65 10.71
C ASN A 279 26.15 3.39 9.58
N GLN A 280 24.83 3.53 9.70
CA GLN A 280 23.95 4.28 8.80
C GLN A 280 23.55 5.64 9.37
N GLY A 281 24.01 5.96 10.58
CA GLY A 281 23.69 7.20 11.30
C GLY A 281 22.57 7.03 12.30
N ASP A 282 22.43 8.01 13.20
CA ASP A 282 21.40 8.02 14.24
C ASP A 282 20.07 8.55 13.68
N VAL A 283 19.55 7.84 12.68
CA VAL A 283 18.29 8.17 12.01
C VAL A 283 17.59 6.89 11.57
N TRP A 284 16.27 6.87 11.68
CA TRP A 284 15.46 5.86 11.02
C TRP A 284 15.51 6.08 9.51
N SER A 285 15.95 5.06 8.78
CA SER A 285 16.09 5.06 7.32
C SER A 285 15.05 4.13 6.70
N ASN A 286 14.57 4.48 5.51
CA ASN A 286 13.54 3.71 4.81
C ASN A 286 14.16 2.89 3.68
N ALA A 287 13.64 1.69 3.46
CA ALA A 287 13.98 0.82 2.34
C ALA A 287 12.73 0.27 1.66
N ARG A 288 12.85 0.05 0.34
CA ARG A 288 11.75 -0.42 -0.53
C ARG A 288 12.15 -1.61 -1.37
N LEU A 289 11.25 -2.58 -1.46
CA LEU A 289 11.34 -3.75 -2.32
C LEU A 289 10.17 -3.75 -3.30
N ALA A 290 10.46 -3.73 -4.60
CA ALA A 290 9.46 -3.91 -5.64
C ALA A 290 9.27 -5.42 -5.88
N ILE A 291 8.13 -5.93 -5.43
CA ILE A 291 7.76 -7.34 -5.56
C ILE A 291 7.07 -7.55 -6.91
N PRO A 292 7.66 -8.35 -7.81
CA PRO A 292 7.06 -8.66 -9.10
C PRO A 292 5.75 -9.43 -8.93
N LYS A 293 4.83 -9.24 -9.89
CA LYS A 293 3.49 -9.83 -9.87
C LYS A 293 3.52 -11.35 -9.70
N GLU A 294 4.44 -12.03 -10.36
CA GLU A 294 4.52 -13.49 -10.34
C GLU A 294 4.83 -14.00 -8.93
N LEU A 295 5.75 -13.34 -8.22
CA LEU A 295 6.08 -13.67 -6.82
C LEU A 295 4.93 -13.31 -5.87
N ALA A 296 4.28 -12.16 -6.08
CA ALA A 296 3.12 -11.75 -5.30
C ALA A 296 1.95 -12.74 -5.42
N MET A 297 1.70 -13.28 -6.62
CA MET A 297 0.65 -14.26 -6.87
C MET A 297 0.94 -15.63 -6.24
N SER A 298 2.18 -16.11 -6.31
CA SER A 298 2.59 -17.36 -5.63
C SER A 298 2.55 -17.24 -4.10
N GLY A 299 2.75 -16.02 -3.61
CA GLY A 299 2.87 -15.71 -2.20
C GLY A 299 4.30 -15.79 -1.71
N TYR A 300 4.67 -14.85 -0.85
CA TYR A 300 6.05 -14.65 -0.43
C TYR A 300 6.11 -14.25 1.05
N GLN A 301 7.30 -14.46 1.63
CA GLN A 301 7.66 -13.92 2.93
C GLN A 301 8.86 -12.99 2.76
N ILE A 302 8.88 -11.95 3.59
CA ILE A 302 10.05 -11.12 3.80
C ILE A 302 10.80 -11.69 5.00
N VAL A 303 12.12 -11.82 4.87
CA VAL A 303 12.97 -12.34 5.93
C VAL A 303 14.02 -11.29 6.26
N PHE A 304 14.15 -10.97 7.54
CA PHE A 304 15.15 -10.05 8.06
C PHE A 304 16.22 -10.86 8.80
N GLU A 305 17.46 -10.72 8.36
CA GLU A 305 18.62 -11.34 9.01
C GLU A 305 19.56 -10.25 9.50
N GLY A 306 19.71 -10.16 10.82
CA GLY A 306 20.69 -9.30 11.45
C GLY A 306 21.94 -10.11 11.78
N ILE A 307 23.11 -9.68 11.31
CA ILE A 307 24.40 -10.33 11.56
C ILE A 307 25.24 -9.37 12.39
N THR A 308 25.78 -9.84 13.50
CA THR A 308 26.56 -9.04 14.45
C THR A 308 28.06 -9.00 14.09
N GLU A 309 28.72 -7.92 14.48
CA GLU A 309 30.18 -7.78 14.43
C GLU A 309 30.79 -7.84 15.85
N ASN A 310 32.12 -7.84 15.93
CA ASN A 310 32.78 -7.82 17.24
C ASN A 310 32.58 -6.47 17.94
N GLY A 311 31.88 -6.50 19.07
CA GLY A 311 31.73 -5.36 19.98
C GLY A 311 30.30 -5.22 20.49
N TYR A 312 30.10 -4.28 21.40
CA TYR A 312 28.80 -4.05 22.05
C TYR A 312 27.97 -2.95 21.37
N GLN A 313 28.52 -2.29 20.35
CA GLN A 313 27.90 -1.14 19.70
C GLN A 313 27.31 -1.46 18.33
N GLY A 314 26.48 -2.49 18.26
CA GLY A 314 26.09 -3.15 17.00
C GLY A 314 24.60 -3.35 16.79
N ASP A 315 23.78 -2.68 17.59
CA ASP A 315 22.32 -2.65 17.58
C ASP A 315 21.72 -2.42 16.18
N ILE A 316 20.90 -3.35 15.71
CA ILE A 316 20.12 -3.21 14.47
C ILE A 316 18.64 -3.29 14.84
N SER A 317 17.85 -2.31 14.39
CA SER A 317 16.41 -2.26 14.61
C SER A 317 15.64 -2.18 13.29
N ILE A 318 14.43 -2.75 13.27
CA ILE A 318 13.46 -2.61 12.19
C ILE A 318 12.09 -2.23 12.74
N ASP A 319 11.36 -1.44 11.98
CA ASP A 319 10.00 -0.99 12.32
C ASP A 319 9.17 -0.72 11.04
N ASP A 320 7.86 -0.51 11.20
CA ASP A 320 6.96 -0.03 10.16
C ASP A 320 6.98 -0.85 8.84
N VAL A 321 6.90 -2.18 8.95
CA VAL A 321 6.85 -3.05 7.76
C VAL A 321 5.46 -2.97 7.13
N SER A 322 5.39 -2.53 5.88
CA SER A 322 4.15 -2.33 5.14
C SER A 322 4.19 -2.96 3.75
N VAL A 323 3.04 -3.43 3.29
CA VAL A 323 2.83 -4.04 1.97
C VAL A 323 1.67 -3.31 1.28
N THR A 324 1.89 -2.80 0.08
CA THR A 324 0.85 -2.13 -0.70
C THR A 324 0.73 -2.74 -2.09
N ASP A 325 -0.50 -2.89 -2.58
CA ASP A 325 -0.75 -3.29 -3.96
C ASP A 325 -0.34 -2.19 -4.95
N GLY A 326 0.30 -2.62 -6.04
CA GLY A 326 0.80 -1.74 -7.09
C GLY A 326 2.32 -1.49 -7.01
N PRO A 327 2.86 -0.74 -7.99
CA PRO A 327 4.29 -0.46 -8.05
C PRO A 327 4.72 0.46 -6.90
N CYS A 328 5.98 0.31 -6.48
CA CYS A 328 6.55 1.20 -5.47
C CYS A 328 6.48 2.68 -5.88
N PRO A 329 6.13 3.59 -4.95
CA PRO A 329 6.13 5.03 -5.22
C PRO A 329 7.51 5.52 -5.68
N VAL A 330 7.52 6.38 -6.70
CA VAL A 330 8.74 7.04 -7.17
C VAL A 330 9.14 8.12 -6.16
N ASP A 331 10.30 7.96 -5.55
CA ASP A 331 10.86 8.88 -4.56
C ASP A 331 12.30 9.23 -4.93
N LYS A 332 12.67 10.50 -4.75
CA LYS A 332 14.03 10.99 -5.06
C LYS A 332 15.06 10.52 -4.03
N LYS A 333 14.63 10.15 -2.82
CA LYS A 333 15.49 9.78 -1.70
C LYS A 333 15.57 8.27 -1.49
N VAL A 334 14.52 7.53 -1.84
CA VAL A 334 14.46 6.08 -1.67
C VAL A 334 14.22 5.40 -3.02
N VAL A 335 15.18 4.58 -3.44
CA VAL A 335 15.08 3.80 -4.66
C VAL A 335 14.63 2.39 -4.31
N ALA A 336 13.51 1.95 -4.89
CA ALA A 336 13.01 0.60 -4.71
C ALA A 336 13.92 -0.42 -5.40
N VAL A 337 14.32 -1.46 -4.68
CA VAL A 337 15.08 -2.57 -5.24
C VAL A 337 14.12 -3.59 -5.85
N LYS A 338 14.31 -3.90 -7.15
CA LYS A 338 13.50 -4.90 -7.85
C LYS A 338 13.91 -6.30 -7.42
N VAL A 339 12.96 -7.09 -6.93
CA VAL A 339 13.19 -8.49 -6.57
C VAL A 339 13.25 -9.33 -7.84
N ALA A 340 14.33 -10.08 -8.02
CA ALA A 340 14.50 -10.99 -9.15
C ALA A 340 13.89 -12.36 -8.83
N ILE A 341 13.14 -12.94 -9.77
CA ILE A 341 12.61 -14.31 -9.66
C ILE A 341 13.46 -15.24 -10.53
N ASN A 342 13.88 -16.38 -9.97
CA ASN A 342 14.36 -17.50 -10.77
C ASN A 342 13.18 -18.39 -11.14
N THR A 343 12.80 -18.41 -12.42
CA THR A 343 11.69 -19.19 -12.98
C THR A 343 11.80 -20.71 -12.81
N THR A 344 12.92 -21.22 -12.29
CA THR A 344 13.11 -22.65 -12.00
C THR A 344 12.37 -23.14 -10.75
N SER A 345 12.08 -22.28 -9.77
CA SER A 345 11.39 -22.66 -8.53
C SER A 345 9.86 -22.73 -8.66
N LEU A 346 9.28 -22.05 -9.65
CA LEU A 346 7.82 -21.95 -9.81
C LEU A 346 7.19 -23.17 -10.51
N VAL A 347 8.00 -24.07 -11.06
CA VAL A 347 7.55 -25.17 -11.94
C VAL A 347 7.42 -26.52 -11.19
N SER A 348 7.83 -26.59 -9.92
CA SER A 348 7.77 -27.86 -9.16
C SER A 348 6.37 -28.27 -8.68
N GLU A 349 5.38 -27.36 -8.64
CA GLU A 349 4.00 -27.72 -8.26
C GLU A 349 3.12 -28.15 -9.45
N GLU A 350 3.29 -27.59 -10.64
CA GLU A 350 2.44 -27.93 -11.80
C GLU A 350 2.73 -29.32 -12.40
N ARG A 351 3.93 -29.86 -12.19
CA ARG A 351 4.33 -31.15 -12.79
C ARG A 351 3.74 -32.37 -12.09
N SER A 352 3.05 -32.19 -10.97
CA SER A 352 2.37 -33.28 -10.24
C SER A 352 0.96 -33.58 -10.77
N LEU A 353 0.38 -32.71 -11.61
CA LEU A 353 -0.99 -32.88 -12.14
C LEU A 353 -1.07 -33.19 -13.65
N SER A 354 0.05 -33.17 -14.40
CA SER A 354 0.03 -33.27 -15.87
C SER A 354 0.38 -34.65 -16.44
N SER A 355 0.46 -35.71 -15.64
CA SER A 355 0.82 -37.06 -16.12
C SER A 355 -0.37 -37.99 -16.42
N ALA A 356 -1.59 -37.46 -16.55
CA ALA A 356 -2.73 -38.23 -17.06
C ALA A 356 -2.95 -37.91 -18.54
N THR A 357 -2.21 -38.60 -19.40
CA THR A 357 -2.31 -38.50 -20.85
C THR A 357 -3.65 -39.04 -21.36
N ILE A 358 -4.25 -38.24 -22.24
CA ILE A 358 -5.44 -38.48 -23.05
C ILE A 358 -5.22 -39.70 -23.97
N ASN A 359 -6.18 -40.64 -24.00
CA ASN A 359 -6.39 -41.55 -25.12
C ASN A 359 -7.84 -41.41 -25.58
N GLU A 360 -8.03 -40.89 -26.79
CA GLU A 360 -9.32 -40.88 -27.50
C GLU A 360 -9.58 -42.22 -28.20
N SER A 361 -10.81 -42.75 -28.13
CA SER A 361 -11.68 -42.89 -29.31
C SER A 361 -12.97 -43.71 -29.08
N LYS A 362 -14.06 -43.12 -29.61
CA LYS A 362 -15.22 -43.71 -30.34
C LYS A 362 -16.60 -43.79 -29.64
N PRO A 363 -17.73 -43.48 -30.34
CA PRO A 363 -19.02 -43.15 -29.72
C PRO A 363 -20.15 -44.20 -29.85
N LEU A 364 -21.03 -44.16 -28.84
CA LEU A 364 -22.49 -44.42 -28.74
C LEU A 364 -23.13 -45.77 -29.11
N SER A 365 -23.81 -46.38 -28.12
CA SER A 365 -25.26 -46.62 -28.16
C SER A 365 -25.86 -46.83 -26.74
N PRO A 366 -27.19 -46.61 -26.53
CA PRO A 366 -27.82 -46.52 -25.20
C PRO A 366 -28.66 -47.76 -24.84
N ILE A 367 -28.82 -48.11 -23.55
CA ILE A 367 -29.97 -48.86 -22.99
C ILE A 367 -30.11 -48.62 -21.46
N VAL A 368 -31.22 -47.95 -21.10
CA VAL A 368 -32.24 -48.19 -20.06
C VAL A 368 -31.89 -48.73 -18.64
N ASN A 369 -32.22 -47.88 -17.65
CA ASN A 369 -32.77 -48.05 -16.29
C ASN A 369 -32.56 -49.34 -15.48
N GLU A 370 -32.15 -49.15 -14.21
CA GLU A 370 -32.92 -49.64 -13.06
C GLU A 370 -32.57 -48.86 -11.76
N ILE A 371 -33.56 -48.22 -11.16
CA ILE A 371 -33.49 -47.61 -9.82
C ILE A 371 -34.07 -48.63 -8.84
N LYS A 372 -33.32 -48.99 -7.79
CA LYS A 372 -33.83 -49.65 -6.58
C LYS A 372 -33.24 -49.00 -5.31
N PRO A 373 -34.03 -48.81 -4.24
CA PRO A 373 -33.67 -47.94 -3.12
C PRO A 373 -33.07 -48.66 -1.89
N LEU A 374 -32.22 -47.88 -1.18
CA LEU A 374 -31.86 -47.80 0.26
C LEU A 374 -31.62 -49.08 1.11
N PRO A 375 -30.70 -49.01 2.10
CA PRO A 375 -31.20 -48.65 3.44
C PRO A 375 -30.27 -47.75 4.29
N LEU A 376 -30.94 -47.00 5.17
CA LEU A 376 -30.40 -46.33 6.35
C LEU A 376 -29.79 -47.34 7.32
N ALA A 377 -28.61 -47.03 7.86
CA ALA A 377 -28.10 -47.67 9.07
C ALA A 377 -27.48 -46.61 10.00
N VAL A 378 -28.03 -46.59 11.21
CA VAL A 378 -27.61 -45.83 12.39
C VAL A 378 -26.55 -46.65 13.14
N SER A 379 -25.45 -46.04 13.57
CA SER A 379 -24.65 -46.47 14.75
C SER A 379 -23.64 -45.37 15.11
N GLU A 380 -23.88 -44.67 16.21
CA GLU A 380 -23.32 -44.89 17.56
C GLU A 380 -22.02 -44.13 17.83
N ILE A 381 -22.15 -43.15 18.72
CA ILE A 381 -21.10 -42.30 19.28
C ILE A 381 -20.32 -43.12 20.32
N LYS A 382 -19.01 -43.30 20.12
CA LYS A 382 -18.10 -43.80 21.17
C LYS A 382 -17.43 -42.63 21.92
N PRO A 383 -17.39 -42.66 23.27
CA PRO A 383 -16.73 -41.63 24.07
C PRO A 383 -15.20 -41.80 24.12
N LEU A 384 -14.55 -40.66 24.28
CA LEU A 384 -13.09 -40.43 24.32
C LEU A 384 -12.44 -41.01 25.59
N PRO A 385 -11.24 -41.62 25.52
CA PRO A 385 -10.55 -42.12 26.71
C PRO A 385 -9.90 -40.98 27.52
N THR A 386 -10.23 -40.94 28.80
CA THR A 386 -9.67 -40.04 29.83
C THR A 386 -8.24 -40.47 30.20
N LYS A 387 -7.28 -39.54 30.11
CA LYS A 387 -5.94 -39.68 30.69
C LYS A 387 -5.98 -39.31 32.19
N PRO A 388 -5.35 -40.10 33.08
CA PRO A 388 -5.29 -39.76 34.50
C PRO A 388 -4.26 -38.67 34.81
N LEU A 389 -4.65 -37.78 35.73
CA LEU A 389 -3.85 -36.70 36.34
C LEU A 389 -2.73 -37.30 37.22
N PRO A 390 -1.52 -36.71 37.26
CA PRO A 390 -0.45 -37.18 38.14
C PRO A 390 -0.74 -36.87 39.61
N THR A 391 -0.50 -37.88 40.44
CA THR A 391 -0.70 -37.92 41.88
C THR A 391 0.33 -37.06 42.61
N VAL A 392 -0.15 -36.20 43.51
CA VAL A 392 0.64 -35.43 44.47
C VAL A 392 1.20 -36.40 45.51
N GLN A 393 2.53 -36.54 45.57
CA GLN A 393 3.20 -37.12 46.73
C GLN A 393 3.56 -36.02 47.72
N SER A 394 2.95 -36.11 48.90
CA SER A 394 3.23 -35.31 50.08
C SER A 394 4.25 -36.02 50.96
N GLU A 395 5.49 -35.53 51.00
CA GLU A 395 6.38 -35.74 52.15
C GLU A 395 7.21 -34.46 52.36
N ASN A 396 6.88 -33.71 53.42
CA ASN A 396 7.89 -33.35 54.41
C ASN A 396 7.28 -32.83 55.72
N LYS A 397 7.57 -33.58 56.78
CA LYS A 397 7.52 -33.15 58.17
C LYS A 397 8.52 -32.01 58.37
N THR A 398 8.09 -30.89 58.93
CA THR A 398 8.56 -30.40 60.26
C THR A 398 7.98 -29.00 60.53
N ARG A 399 7.19 -28.87 61.60
CA ARG A 399 6.85 -27.59 62.22
C ARG A 399 7.23 -27.67 63.69
N GLY A 400 8.33 -27.02 64.05
CA GLY A 400 8.81 -26.86 65.43
C GLY A 400 9.34 -25.45 65.62
N LYS A 401 8.47 -24.58 66.15
CA LYS A 401 8.71 -23.17 66.48
C LYS A 401 9.95 -22.98 67.37
N LYS A 402 10.69 -21.88 67.15
CA LYS A 402 11.00 -20.91 68.22
C LYS A 402 11.44 -19.55 67.68
N HIS A 403 10.67 -18.53 68.06
CA HIS A 403 11.02 -17.13 68.02
C HIS A 403 12.35 -16.84 68.73
N ARG A 404 13.17 -15.95 68.16
CA ARG A 404 13.68 -14.80 68.94
C ARG A 404 14.09 -13.64 68.03
N LYS A 405 13.54 -12.48 68.40
CA LYS A 405 13.78 -11.13 67.90
C LYS A 405 15.28 -10.79 67.91
N ASN A 406 15.78 -10.14 66.87
CA ASN A 406 16.97 -9.30 66.93
C ASN A 406 16.68 -7.99 66.20
N LEU A 407 16.48 -6.92 66.97
CA LEU A 407 16.65 -5.55 66.50
C LEU A 407 17.05 -4.66 67.69
N ARG A 408 18.04 -3.80 67.43
CA ARG A 408 18.64 -2.72 68.25
C ARG A 408 19.81 -3.14 69.16
N ARG A 409 21.01 -2.61 68.86
CA ARG A 409 21.43 -1.28 69.35
C ARG A 409 22.72 -0.78 68.68
N HIS A 410 22.67 0.49 68.30
CA HIS A 410 23.80 1.42 68.23
C HIS A 410 24.41 1.67 69.61
N SER A 411 25.75 1.70 69.67
CA SER A 411 26.64 2.57 70.47
C SER A 411 28.03 1.91 70.38
N GLY A 412 29.04 2.49 69.72
CA GLY A 412 29.69 3.72 70.15
C GLY A 412 30.88 3.38 71.05
N LYS A 413 32.06 3.21 70.44
CA LYS A 413 33.37 3.66 70.92
C LYS A 413 34.42 3.41 69.86
#